data_AF-A0A353W080-F1
#
_entry.id   AF-A0A353W080-F1
#
_cell.length_a   1.000
_cell.length_b   1.000
_cell.length_c   1.000
_cell.angle_alpha   90.00
_cell.angle_beta   90.00
_cell.angle_gamma   90.00
#
_symmetry.space_group_name_H-M   'P 1'
#
loop_
_entity.id
_entity.type
_entity.pdbx_description
1 polymer ?
#
loop_
_entity_poly.entity_id
_entity_poly.type
_entity_poly.pdbx_seq_one_letter_code
_entity_poly.pdbx_strand_id
1 'polypeptide(L)' 'MYTDVRVKIPDEKGKVTRKKIRGTTYIYYQTDRIYDPEKKYSIPKSTPIGKLCEDDPTMMIPNEKYLIFYPEA' A
#
# COMPACT_ATOMS: atom_id res chain seq x y z
N MET A 1 -14.17 -3.42 -2.43
CA MET A 1 -14.32 -3.00 -3.85
C MET A 1 -13.17 -2.07 -4.23
N TYR A 2 -12.76 -2.05 -5.51
CA TYR A 2 -11.79 -1.08 -6.02
C TYR A 2 -12.56 0.05 -6.69
N THR A 3 -12.20 1.30 -6.41
CA THR A 3 -12.87 2.46 -7.02
C THR A 3 -12.36 2.64 -8.45
N ASP A 4 -13.20 3.09 -9.39
CA ASP A 4 -12.82 3.32 -10.80
C ASP A 4 -11.87 4.53 -10.98
N VAL A 5 -11.49 5.19 -9.88
CA VAL A 5 -10.58 6.33 -9.88
C VAL A 5 -9.13 5.89 -9.83
N ARG A 6 -8.26 6.62 -10.53
CA ARG A 6 -6.81 6.46 -10.45
C ARG A 6 -6.28 7.54 -9.54
N VAL A 7 -5.53 7.17 -8.52
CA VAL A 7 -4.89 8.10 -7.59
C VAL A 7 -3.39 7.99 -7.70
N LYS A 8 -2.69 9.09 -7.40
CA LYS A 8 -1.23 9.08 -7.34
C LYS A 8 -0.78 8.22 -6.16
N ILE A 9 0.24 7.40 -6.37
CA ILE A 9 0.83 6.63 -5.27
C ILE A 9 1.44 7.62 -4.27
N PRO A 10 1.09 7.54 -2.98
CA PRO A 10 1.70 8.39 -1.96
C PRO A 10 3.20 8.16 -1.89
N ASP A 11 3.98 9.24 -1.90
CA ASP A 11 5.44 9.19 -1.73
C ASP A 11 5.81 9.38 -0.25
N GLU A 12 5.27 8.54 0.63
CA GLU A 12 5.69 8.51 2.03
C GLU A 12 6.93 7.62 2.17
N LYS A 13 8.11 8.26 2.28
CA LYS A 13 9.40 7.58 2.42
C LYS A 13 9.34 6.52 3.53
N GLY A 14 9.55 5.26 3.15
CA GLY A 14 9.64 4.13 4.06
C GLY A 14 8.31 3.54 4.55
N LYS A 15 7.16 4.11 4.16
CA LYS A 15 5.83 3.54 4.48
C LYS A 15 5.16 2.85 3.30
N VAL A 16 5.44 3.28 2.07
CA VAL A 16 4.85 2.67 0.87
C VAL A 16 5.81 1.65 0.27
N THR A 17 5.31 0.45 0.01
CA THR A 17 6.07 -0.65 -0.60
C THR A 17 5.30 -1.26 -1.76
N ARG A 18 6.04 -1.75 -2.77
CA ARG A 18 5.46 -2.39 -3.96
C ARG A 18 5.72 -3.89 -3.90
N LYS A 19 4.68 -4.70 -4.08
CA LYS A 19 4.80 -6.16 -4.07
C LYS A 19 4.11 -6.75 -5.29
N LYS A 20 4.88 -7.43 -6.15
CA LYS A 20 4.34 -8.14 -7.31
C LYS A 20 3.82 -9.52 -6.89
N ILE A 21 2.56 -9.80 -7.16
CA ILE A 21 1.88 -11.06 -6.87
C ILE A 21 1.17 -11.52 -8.14
N ARG A 22 1.57 -12.67 -8.69
CA ARG A 22 0.95 -13.29 -9.88
C ARG A 22 0.79 -12.33 -11.08
N GLY A 23 1.79 -11.49 -11.33
CA GLY A 23 1.76 -10.52 -12.44
C GLY A 23 1.27 -9.13 -12.06
N THR A 24 0.39 -9.01 -11.06
CA THR A 24 -0.13 -7.72 -10.60
C THR A 24 0.75 -7.12 -9.51
N THR A 25 1.11 -5.84 -9.64
CA THR A 25 1.85 -5.12 -8.59
C THR A 25 0.86 -4.48 -7.63
N TYR A 26 0.93 -4.85 -6.36
CA TYR A 26 0.13 -4.27 -5.28
C TYR A 26 0.94 -3.24 -4.51
N ILE A 27 0.25 -2.20 -4.06
CA ILE A 27 0.81 -1.13 -3.24
C ILE A 27 0.39 -1.37 -1.80
N TYR A 28 1.38 -1.48 -0.92
CA TYR A 28 1.22 -1.71 0.50
C TYR A 28 1.61 -0.47 1.29
N TYR A 29 0.80 -0.14 2.28
CA TYR A 29 1.07 0.91 3.25
C TYR A 29 1.43 0.29 4.60
N GLN A 30 2.54 0.70 5.18
CA GLN A 30 2.95 0.32 6.52
C GLN A 30 2.20 1.18 7.54
N THR A 31 1.32 0.54 8.32
CA THR A 31 0.54 1.23 9.35
C THR A 31 1.30 1.26 10.67
N ASP A 32 1.90 0.13 11.04
CA ASP A 32 2.48 -0.08 12.37
C ASP A 32 3.74 -0.93 12.30
N ARG A 33 4.43 -1.00 13.44
CA ARG A 33 5.52 -1.94 13.69
C ARG A 33 5.20 -2.70 14.97
N ILE A 34 5.10 -4.02 14.86
CA ILE A 34 4.84 -4.88 16.02
C ILE A 34 6.16 -5.54 16.40
N TYR A 35 6.57 -5.37 17.65
CA TYR A 35 7.75 -6.05 18.18
C TYR A 35 7.45 -7.54 18.34
N ASP A 36 8.25 -8.40 17.71
CA ASP A 36 8.18 -9.84 17.85
C ASP A 36 9.27 -10.28 18.85
N PRO A 37 8.91 -10.69 20.08
CA PRO A 37 9.88 -11.07 21.11
C PRO A 37 10.63 -12.36 20.78
N GLU A 38 10.07 -13.26 19.98
CA GLU A 38 10.72 -14.49 19.56
C GLU A 38 11.83 -14.20 18.55
N LYS A 39 11.53 -13.33 17.58
CA LYS A 39 12.48 -12.95 16.53
C LYS A 39 13.41 -11.82 16.93
N LYS A 40 13.14 -11.14 18.06
CA LYS A 40 13.90 -10.00 18.59
C LYS A 40 14.04 -8.83 17.60
N TYR A 41 13.06 -8.65 16.71
CA TYR A 41 12.98 -7.50 15.83
C TYR A 41 11.52 -7.07 15.60
N SER A 42 11.34 -5.82 15.17
CA SER A 42 10.02 -5.28 14.85
C SER A 42 9.62 -5.69 13.43
N ILE A 43 8.48 -6.36 13.29
CA ILE A 43 7.89 -6.72 12.01
C ILE A 43 7.00 -5.55 11.56
N PRO A 44 7.22 -4.98 10.37
CA PRO A 44 6.33 -3.97 9.83
C PRO A 44 4.97 -4.60 9.49
N LYS A 45 3.91 -4.04 10.05
CA LYS A 45 2.53 -4.37 9.68
C LYS A 45 2.16 -3.50 8.49
N SER A 46 2.05 -4.15 7.33
CA SER A 46 1.66 -3.50 6.10
C SER A 46 0.34 -4.05 5.57
N THR A 47 -0.42 -3.18 4.93
CA THR A 47 -1.76 -3.47 4.44
C THR A 47 -1.85 -3.05 2.98
N PRO A 48 -2.44 -3.86 2.09
CA PRO A 48 -2.64 -3.45 0.70
C PRO A 48 -3.64 -2.30 0.64
N ILE A 49 -3.25 -1.19 0.02
CA ILE A 49 -4.07 0.01 -0.19
C ILE A 49 -4.51 0.18 -1.64
N GLY A 50 -3.94 -0.59 -2.57
CA GLY A 50 -4.30 -0.52 -3.97
C GLY A 50 -3.47 -1.45 -4.83
N LYS A 51 -3.72 -1.39 -6.13
CA LYS A 51 -2.92 -2.05 -7.18
C LYS A 51 -2.35 -1.00 -8.13
N LEU A 52 -1.11 -1.17 -8.56
CA LEU A 52 -0.45 -0.33 -9.55
C LEU A 52 -1.28 -0.31 -10.85
N CYS A 53 -1.41 0.87 -11.47
CA CYS A 53 -1.95 0.96 -12.81
C CYS A 53 -0.96 0.34 -13.81
N GLU A 54 -1.44 -0.49 -14.73
CA GLU A 54 -0.58 -1.07 -15.78
C GLU A 54 -0.16 0.00 -16.80
N ASP A 55 -1.01 1.01 -17.03
CA ASP A 55 -0.74 2.12 -17.95
C ASP A 55 0.27 3.13 -17.38
N ASP A 56 0.26 3.36 -16.07
CA ASP A 56 1.04 4.42 -15.42
C ASP A 56 1.64 3.94 -14.08
N PRO A 57 2.97 3.80 -13.96
CA PRO A 57 3.63 3.28 -12.77
C PRO A 57 3.72 4.28 -11.59
N THR A 58 3.21 5.50 -11.77
CA THR A 58 3.09 6.53 -10.73
C THR A 58 1.69 6.57 -10.12
N MET A 59 0.71 5.91 -10.76
CA MET A 59 -0.67 5.81 -10.31
C MET A 59 -1.02 4.42 -9.80
N MET A 60 -2.03 4.37 -8.95
CA MET A 60 -2.65 3.13 -8.49
C MET A 60 -4.17 3.25 -8.51
N ILE A 61 -4.81 2.09 -8.59
CA ILE A 61 -6.24 1.92 -8.36
C ILE A 61 -6.41 1.66 -6.86
N PRO A 62 -6.96 2.60 -6.09
CA PRO A 62 -7.09 2.49 -4.65
C PRO A 62 -8.20 1.51 -4.27
N ASN A 63 -8.10 0.96 -3.07
CA ASN A 63 -9.17 0.23 -2.41
C ASN A 63 -9.76 1.06 -1.25
N GLU A 64 -10.77 0.53 -0.57
CA GLU A 64 -11.40 1.19 0.58
C GLU A 64 -10.42 1.56 1.70
N LYS A 65 -9.35 0.79 1.87
CA LYS A 65 -8.34 1.08 2.90
C LYS A 65 -7.52 2.31 2.58
N TYR A 66 -7.31 2.61 1.29
CA TYR A 66 -6.68 3.87 0.90
C TYR A 66 -7.46 5.06 1.43
N LEU A 67 -8.79 5.07 1.27
CA LEU A 67 -9.65 6.17 1.74
C LEU A 67 -9.65 6.31 3.27
N ILE A 68 -9.44 5.20 4.00
CA ILE A 68 -9.31 5.23 5.47
C ILE A 68 -7.99 5.91 5.88
N PHE A 69 -6.89 5.61 5.19
CA PHE A 69 -5.58 6.19 5.50
C PHE A 69 -5.36 7.58 4.89
N TYR A 70 -6.06 7.88 3.80
CA TYR A 70 -5.97 9.11 3.02
C TYR A 70 -7.38 9.64 2.72
N PRO A 71 -8.11 10.14 3.73
CA PRO A 71 -9.48 10.64 3.55
C PRO A 71 -9.55 11.96 2.78
N GLU A 72 -8.44 12.69 2.66
CA GLU A 72 -8.35 14.01 1.99
C GLU A 72 -7.70 13.94 0.59
N ALA A 73 -7.44 12.74 0.08
CA ALA A 73 -6.69 12.54 -1.17
C ALA A 73 -7.56 12.55 -2.45
#